data_AF-A0A8J7WXT1-F1
#
_entry.id   AF-A0A8J7WXT1-F1
#
_cell.length_a   1.000
_cell.length_b   1.000
_cell.length_c   1.000
_cell.angle_alpha   90.00
_cell.angle_beta   90.00
_cell.angle_gamma   90.00
#
_symmetry.space_group_name_H-M   'P 1'
#
loop_
_entity.id
_entity.type
_entity.pdbx_description
1 polymer ?
#
loop_
_entity_poly.entity_id
_entity_poly.type
_entity_poly.pdbx_seq_one_letter_code
_entity_poly.pdbx_strand_id
1 'polypeptide(L)'
;MNAKLFNYDPQNPLSIYNRSFFCPVFKRFTPFLACPQCPRFPCPELSKTDLHMLATSPFLTRVVVGLNLQRRMKMYILKKLDGSLHMVEDLDEKNPDQDLLKDVEEVYPITKVLVPQLKLVPKTKEERKQVKEELEDQHKETETSTPEPGPEPESKNPGKGKAKSKQG
;
A
#
# COMPACT_ATOMS: atom_id res chain seq x y z
N MET A 1 -1.92 31.86 -13.10
CA MET A 1 -2.01 31.06 -11.86
C MET A 1 -1.93 29.60 -12.26
N ASN A 2 -0.88 28.88 -11.85
CA ASN A 2 -0.59 27.53 -12.32
C ASN A 2 -1.59 26.51 -11.77
N ALA A 3 -2.51 26.03 -12.61
CA ALA A 3 -3.52 25.02 -12.28
C ALA A 3 -2.96 23.60 -12.02
N LYS A 4 -1.63 23.44 -11.88
CA LYS A 4 -0.96 22.14 -11.73
C LYS A 4 -0.64 21.73 -10.29
N LEU A 5 -0.92 22.55 -9.28
CA LEU A 5 -0.26 22.40 -7.97
C LEU A 5 -0.91 21.48 -6.93
N PHE A 6 -2.12 20.93 -7.15
CA PHE A 6 -2.78 20.09 -6.13
C PHE A 6 -3.64 18.95 -6.69
N ASN A 7 -3.27 18.36 -7.84
CA ASN A 7 -3.99 17.19 -8.32
C ASN A 7 -3.56 15.94 -7.53
N TYR A 8 -4.49 15.40 -6.77
CA TYR A 8 -4.38 14.10 -6.15
C TYR A 8 -4.68 13.02 -7.18
N ASP A 9 -3.70 12.18 -7.46
CA ASP A 9 -3.83 11.05 -8.37
C ASP A 9 -3.65 9.74 -7.60
N PRO A 10 -4.71 8.94 -7.41
CA PRO A 10 -4.66 7.64 -6.76
C PRO A 10 -3.59 6.67 -7.29
N GLN A 11 -3.17 6.83 -8.56
CA GLN A 11 -2.22 5.95 -9.22
C GLN A 11 -0.76 6.41 -9.05
N ASN A 12 -0.53 7.70 -8.83
CA ASN A 12 0.81 8.25 -8.62
C ASN A 12 1.17 8.28 -7.12
N PRO A 13 2.16 7.50 -6.65
CA PRO A 13 2.54 7.47 -5.23
C PRO A 13 3.05 8.82 -4.71
N LEU A 14 3.58 9.70 -5.56
CA LEU A 14 4.03 11.05 -5.17
C LEU A 14 2.88 11.99 -4.86
N SER A 15 1.68 11.73 -5.40
CA SER A 15 0.50 12.57 -5.20
C SER A 15 0.04 12.60 -3.72
N ILE A 16 0.53 11.65 -2.92
CA ILE A 16 0.26 11.55 -1.48
C ILE A 16 0.65 12.83 -0.72
N TYR A 17 1.67 13.56 -1.19
CA TYR A 17 2.10 14.84 -0.59
C TYR A 17 1.15 16.00 -0.91
N ASN A 18 0.42 15.91 -2.03
CA ASN A 18 -0.52 16.93 -2.47
C ASN A 18 -1.92 16.70 -1.87
N ARG A 19 -2.12 15.57 -1.16
CA ARG A 19 -3.38 15.24 -0.51
C ARG A 19 -3.43 15.80 0.90
N SER A 20 -4.50 16.56 1.16
CA SER A 20 -4.92 16.94 2.50
C SER A 20 -6.41 16.65 2.68
N PHE A 21 -6.82 16.43 3.92
CA PHE A 21 -8.22 16.19 4.28
C PHE A 21 -8.53 16.86 5.61
N PHE A 22 -9.81 17.16 5.85
CA PHE A 22 -10.24 17.71 7.13
C PHE A 22 -10.34 16.59 8.17
N CYS A 23 -9.58 16.69 9.25
CA CYS A 23 -9.61 15.70 10.32
C CYS A 23 -10.64 16.11 11.40
N PRO A 24 -11.69 15.31 11.66
CA PRO A 24 -12.70 15.64 12.67
C PRO A 24 -12.15 15.54 14.10
N VAL A 25 -11.10 14.74 14.32
CA VAL A 25 -10.46 14.56 15.64
C VAL A 25 -9.70 15.82 16.05
N PHE A 26 -8.94 16.41 15.12
CA PHE A 26 -8.11 17.59 15.37
C PHE A 26 -8.75 18.90 14.88
N LYS A 27 -9.94 18.83 14.26
CA LYS A 27 -10.72 19.96 13.72
C LYS A 27 -9.91 20.88 12.80
N ARG A 28 -9.03 20.30 11.97
CA ARG A 28 -8.16 21.05 11.03
C ARG A 28 -7.82 20.22 9.81
N PHE A 29 -7.40 20.88 8.74
CA PHE A 29 -6.81 20.19 7.59
C PHE A 29 -5.45 19.58 7.97
N THR A 30 -5.28 18.30 7.70
CA THR A 30 -4.06 17.56 7.99
C THR A 30 -3.49 16.93 6.73
N PRO A 31 -2.15 16.85 6.63
CA PRO A 31 -1.51 16.15 5.53
C PRO A 31 -1.82 14.66 5.61
N PHE A 32 -2.01 14.05 4.46
CA PHE A 32 -2.51 12.68 4.37
C PHE A 32 -1.61 11.64 5.05
N LEU A 33 -0.28 11.82 4.95
CA LEU A 33 0.73 10.99 5.62
C LEU A 33 0.68 11.02 7.16
N ALA A 34 0.03 12.00 7.78
CA ALA A 34 -0.08 12.06 9.24
C ALA A 34 -1.22 11.17 9.79
N CYS A 35 -2.20 10.81 8.94
CA CYS A 35 -3.38 10.06 9.40
C CYS A 35 -3.04 8.68 9.99
N PRO A 36 -2.16 7.86 9.40
CA PRO A 36 -1.82 6.53 9.94
C PRO A 36 -1.24 6.53 11.36
N GLN A 37 -0.67 7.64 11.81
CA GLN A 37 -0.16 7.75 13.17
C GLN A 37 -1.28 7.89 14.22
N CYS A 38 -2.46 8.34 13.82
CA CYS A 38 -3.61 8.57 14.70
C CYS A 38 -4.09 7.26 15.35
N PRO A 39 -4.43 7.26 16.65
CA PRO A 39 -4.99 6.07 17.32
C PRO A 39 -6.39 5.68 16.81
N ARG A 40 -7.08 6.57 16.09
CA ARG A 40 -8.39 6.30 15.46
C ARG A 40 -8.26 5.90 13.98
N PHE A 41 -7.06 5.59 13.51
CA PHE A 41 -6.86 5.06 12.17
C PHE A 41 -7.33 3.59 12.12
N PRO A 42 -8.09 3.16 11.09
CA PRO A 42 -8.54 3.92 9.91
C PRO A 42 -9.68 4.90 10.23
N CYS A 43 -9.58 6.13 9.70
CA CYS A 43 -10.58 7.18 9.91
C CYS A 43 -11.75 7.02 8.92
N PRO A 44 -13.01 7.24 9.34
CA PRO A 44 -14.18 7.14 8.45
C PRO A 44 -14.19 8.16 7.30
N GLU A 45 -13.48 9.29 7.45
CA GLU A 45 -13.37 10.31 6.41
C GLU A 45 -12.45 9.90 5.25
N LEU A 46 -11.66 8.83 5.42
CA LEU A 46 -10.82 8.32 4.36
C LEU A 46 -11.61 7.41 3.44
N SER A 47 -11.58 7.71 2.15
CA SER A 47 -12.18 6.84 1.14
C SER A 47 -11.42 5.51 1.03
N LYS A 48 -12.03 4.50 0.39
CA LYS A 48 -11.36 3.22 0.13
C LYS A 48 -10.09 3.40 -0.72
N THR A 49 -10.13 4.33 -1.69
CA THR A 49 -8.98 4.69 -2.53
C THR A 49 -7.87 5.36 -1.72
N ASP A 50 -8.23 6.25 -0.79
CA ASP A 50 -7.28 6.86 0.14
C ASP A 50 -6.59 5.78 1.00
N LEU A 51 -7.36 4.87 1.60
CA LEU A 51 -6.83 3.77 2.41
C LEU A 51 -5.92 2.85 1.60
N HIS A 52 -6.28 2.54 0.36
CA HIS A 52 -5.45 1.74 -0.53
C HIS A 52 -4.11 2.44 -0.81
N MET A 53 -4.13 3.74 -1.14
CA MET A 53 -2.91 4.50 -1.36
C MET A 53 -2.01 4.51 -0.12
N LEU A 54 -2.55 4.71 1.09
CA LEU A 54 -1.76 4.64 2.31
C LEU A 54 -1.19 3.24 2.53
N ALA A 55 -1.94 2.19 2.21
CA ALA A 55 -1.49 0.82 2.38
C ALA A 55 -0.36 0.44 1.43
N THR A 56 -0.35 0.97 0.20
CA THR A 56 0.67 0.68 -0.83
C THR A 56 1.77 1.73 -0.91
N SER A 57 1.67 2.84 -0.18
CA SER A 57 2.61 3.95 -0.27
C SER A 57 4.02 3.53 0.14
N PRO A 58 5.05 3.88 -0.67
CA PRO A 58 6.44 3.62 -0.32
C PRO A 58 6.97 4.57 0.77
N PHE A 59 6.21 5.60 1.16
CA PHE A 59 6.55 6.56 2.21
C PHE A 59 6.15 6.11 3.62
N LEU A 60 5.41 5.00 3.71
CA LEU A 60 4.94 4.40 4.96
C LEU A 60 5.57 3.01 5.11
N THR A 61 5.83 2.62 6.36
CA THR A 61 6.32 1.29 6.73
C THR A 61 5.31 0.63 7.66
N ARG A 62 5.12 -0.68 7.51
CA ARG A 62 4.30 -1.49 8.43
C ARG A 62 5.17 -1.93 9.59
N VAL A 63 4.75 -1.56 10.80
CA VAL A 63 5.43 -1.93 12.05
C VAL A 63 4.49 -2.81 12.87
N VAL A 64 5.04 -3.88 13.44
CA VAL A 64 4.32 -4.72 14.40
C VAL A 64 4.27 -3.98 15.73
N VAL A 65 3.07 -3.61 16.19
CA VAL A 65 2.88 -2.90 17.46
C VAL A 65 2.63 -3.87 18.62
N GLY A 66 2.13 -5.06 18.29
CA GLY A 66 1.88 -6.10 19.27
C GLY A 66 1.36 -7.37 18.61
N LEU A 67 0.97 -8.33 19.42
CA LEU A 67 0.32 -9.56 18.96
C LEU A 67 -1.10 -9.59 19.50
N ASN A 68 -2.08 -9.82 18.63
CA ASN A 68 -3.46 -10.07 19.05
C ASN A 68 -3.70 -11.56 19.17
N LEU A 69 -4.50 -11.96 20.16
CA LEU A 69 -5.02 -13.31 20.20
C LEU A 69 -6.10 -13.45 19.13
N GLN A 70 -5.81 -14.13 18.03
CA GLN A 70 -6.74 -14.19 16.90
C GLN A 70 -7.81 -15.25 17.09
N ARG A 71 -7.43 -16.42 17.63
CA ARG A 71 -8.33 -17.56 17.85
C ARG A 71 -7.79 -18.50 18.92
N ARG A 72 -8.69 -19.17 19.64
CA ARG A 72 -8.39 -20.43 20.33
C ARG A 72 -8.57 -21.56 19.32
N MET A 73 -7.48 -22.18 18.91
CA MET A 73 -7.52 -23.44 18.15
C MET A 73 -6.99 -24.52 19.08
N LYS A 74 -7.57 -25.71 19.00
CA LYS A 74 -6.93 -26.91 19.56
C LYS A 74 -6.10 -27.49 18.42
N MET A 75 -4.79 -27.41 18.58
CA MET A 75 -3.82 -28.03 17.68
C MET A 75 -2.73 -28.60 18.56
N TYR A 76 -2.05 -29.62 18.09
CA TYR A 76 -1.00 -30.32 18.80
C TYR A 76 0.27 -30.32 17.95
N ILE A 77 1.42 -30.14 18.59
CA ILE A 77 2.72 -30.37 17.97
C ILE A 77 3.29 -31.64 18.59
N LEU A 78 3.48 -32.66 17.77
CA LEU A 78 4.17 -33.90 18.13
C LEU A 78 5.67 -33.68 17.88
N LYS A 79 6.47 -33.82 18.92
CA LYS A 79 7.94 -33.85 18.81
C LYS A 79 8.36 -35.30 18.72
N LYS A 80 8.93 -35.69 17.59
CA LYS A 80 9.43 -37.04 17.36
C LYS A 80 10.79 -37.27 18.03
N LEU A 81 11.18 -38.53 18.19
CA LEU A 81 12.46 -38.96 18.77
C LEU A 81 13.68 -38.46 17.96
N ASP A 82 13.50 -38.20 16.66
CA ASP A 82 14.52 -37.60 15.80
C ASP A 82 14.65 -36.07 15.96
N GLY A 83 13.82 -35.47 16.82
CA GLY A 83 13.76 -34.04 17.07
C GLY A 83 12.88 -33.27 16.07
N SER A 84 12.24 -33.93 15.10
CA SER A 84 11.34 -33.28 14.15
C SER A 84 10.00 -32.92 14.80
N LEU A 85 9.40 -31.81 14.35
CA LEU A 85 8.12 -31.30 14.85
C LEU A 85 7.03 -31.50 13.79
N HIS A 86 5.97 -32.22 14.15
CA HIS A 86 4.81 -32.47 13.31
C HIS A 86 3.55 -31.87 13.91
N MET A 87 2.83 -31.08 13.12
CA MET A 87 1.59 -30.44 13.56
C MET A 87 0.38 -31.32 13.25
N VAL A 88 -0.54 -31.46 14.20
CA VAL A 88 -1.77 -32.26 14.10
C VAL A 88 -2.93 -31.45 14.67
N GLU A 89 -4.04 -31.33 13.94
CA GLU A 89 -5.20 -30.55 14.37
C GLU A 89 -6.17 -31.37 15.24
N ASP A 90 -6.36 -32.65 14.92
CA ASP A 90 -7.43 -33.49 15.49
C ASP A 90 -6.91 -34.64 16.36
N LEU A 91 -6.00 -34.36 17.30
CA LEU A 91 -5.57 -35.37 18.28
C LEU A 91 -6.56 -35.43 19.46
N ASP A 92 -7.09 -36.63 19.74
CA ASP A 92 -7.90 -36.87 20.94
C ASP A 92 -7.00 -37.19 22.14
N GLU A 93 -6.98 -36.30 23.14
CA GLU A 93 -6.21 -36.48 24.38
C GLU A 93 -6.69 -37.66 25.23
N LYS A 94 -7.98 -38.02 25.12
CA LYS A 94 -8.58 -39.08 25.95
C LYS A 94 -8.37 -40.46 25.32
N ASN A 95 -8.40 -40.53 23.99
CA ASN A 95 -8.19 -41.74 23.22
C ASN A 95 -7.18 -41.45 22.09
N PRO A 96 -5.88 -41.32 22.41
CA PRO A 96 -4.89 -41.01 21.40
C PRO A 96 -4.67 -42.20 20.46
N ASP A 97 -4.53 -41.91 19.17
CA ASP A 97 -4.15 -42.91 18.17
C ASP A 97 -2.70 -43.37 18.42
N GLN A 98 -2.54 -44.66 18.76
CA GLN A 98 -1.24 -45.24 19.08
C GLN A 98 -0.28 -45.24 17.89
N ASP A 99 -0.79 -45.37 16.66
CA ASP A 99 0.06 -45.39 15.47
C ASP A 99 0.72 -44.04 15.22
N LEU A 100 0.01 -42.94 15.54
CA LEU A 100 0.53 -41.58 15.46
C LEU A 100 1.59 -41.26 16.53
N LEU A 101 1.59 -41.99 17.66
CA LEU A 101 2.47 -41.71 18.80
C LEU A 101 3.69 -42.63 18.91
N LYS A 102 3.84 -43.64 18.04
CA LYS A 102 4.94 -44.63 18.10
C LYS A 102 6.33 -44.03 18.21
N ASP A 103 6.59 -42.97 17.44
CA ASP A 103 7.89 -42.30 17.36
C ASP A 103 7.88 -40.92 18.04
N VAL A 104 6.89 -40.64 18.89
CA VAL A 104 6.68 -39.33 19.52
C VAL A 104 7.21 -39.34 20.95
N GLU A 105 8.07 -38.38 21.24
CA GLU A 105 8.64 -38.15 22.57
C GLU A 105 7.69 -37.28 23.43
N GLU A 106 7.22 -36.16 22.86
CA GLU A 106 6.44 -35.14 23.58
C GLU A 106 5.31 -34.59 22.70
N VAL A 107 4.19 -34.24 23.33
CA VAL A 107 3.03 -33.62 22.68
C VAL A 107 2.76 -32.26 23.30
N TYR A 108 2.78 -31.21 22.48
CA TYR A 108 2.56 -29.83 22.89
C TYR A 108 1.18 -29.34 22.45
N PRO A 109 0.23 -29.10 23.37
CA PRO A 109 -1.06 -28.52 23.02
C PRO A 109 -0.91 -27.02 22.75
N ILE A 110 -1.20 -26.61 21.52
CA ILE A 110 -1.40 -25.21 21.15
C ILE A 110 -2.83 -24.84 21.49
N THR A 111 -2.99 -23.85 22.37
CA THR A 111 -4.30 -23.34 22.79
C THR A 111 -4.60 -21.94 22.27
N LYS A 112 -3.57 -21.22 21.82
CA LYS A 112 -3.61 -19.80 21.47
C LYS A 112 -2.75 -19.54 20.24
N VAL A 113 -3.35 -18.89 19.25
CA VAL A 113 -2.63 -18.36 18.09
C VAL A 113 -2.57 -16.84 18.20
N LEU A 114 -1.34 -16.33 18.24
CA LEU A 114 -1.04 -14.91 18.32
C LEU A 114 -0.71 -14.39 16.91
N VAL A 115 -1.42 -13.35 16.46
CA VAL A 115 -1.24 -12.75 15.13
C VAL A 115 -0.71 -11.33 15.26
N PRO A 116 0.29 -10.93 14.45
CA PRO A 116 0.82 -9.57 14.47
C PRO A 116 -0.26 -8.50 14.23
N GLN A 117 -0.33 -7.52 15.13
CA GLN A 117 -1.05 -6.27 14.91
C GLN A 117 -0.14 -5.28 14.21
N LEU A 118 -0.47 -4.97 12.95
CA LEU A 118 0.30 -4.06 12.12
C LEU A 118 -0.24 -2.63 12.24
N LYS A 119 0.67 -1.66 12.29
CA LYS A 119 0.38 -0.23 12.16
C LYS A 119 1.21 0.37 11.04
N LEU A 120 0.61 1.27 10.27
CA LEU A 120 1.31 2.07 9.28
C LEU A 120 1.97 3.28 9.96
N VAL A 121 3.28 3.43 9.77
CA VAL A 121 4.07 4.50 10.34
C VAL A 121 4.84 5.21 9.22
N PRO A 122 4.85 6.55 9.17
CA PRO A 122 5.70 7.28 8.26
C PRO A 122 7.17 6.94 8.44
N LYS A 123 7.85 6.71 7.30
CA LYS A 123 9.30 6.60 7.24
C LYS A 123 9.98 7.86 7.76
N THR A 124 11.26 7.75 8.12
CA THR A 124 12.05 8.89 8.60
C THR A 124 12.13 9.99 7.53
N LYS A 125 12.52 11.20 7.93
CA LYS A 125 12.63 12.31 6.95
C LYS A 125 13.66 12.01 5.85
N GLU A 126 14.74 11.31 6.19
CA GLU A 126 15.82 10.97 5.26
C GLU A 126 15.38 9.89 4.27
N GLU A 127 14.80 8.79 4.78
CA GLU A 127 14.24 7.73 3.94
C GLU A 127 13.16 8.25 2.99
N ARG A 128 12.31 9.17 3.46
CA ARG A 128 11.28 9.77 2.59
C ARG A 128 11.86 10.64 1.49
N LYS A 129 13.02 11.28 1.72
CA LYS A 129 13.71 12.04 0.67
C LYS A 129 14.29 11.11 -0.38
N GLN A 130 14.96 10.04 0.04
CA GLN A 130 15.50 9.02 -0.87
C GLN A 130 14.40 8.40 -1.74
N VAL A 131 13.32 7.92 -1.11
CA VAL A 131 12.17 7.35 -1.83
C VAL A 131 11.55 8.37 -2.79
N LYS A 132 11.53 9.65 -2.40
CA LYS A 132 10.99 10.70 -3.27
C LYS A 132 11.88 10.92 -4.50
N GLU A 133 13.19 11.01 -4.31
CA GLU A 133 14.18 11.19 -5.38
C GLU A 133 14.14 10.00 -6.36
N GLU A 134 14.15 8.77 -5.85
CA GLU A 134 14.04 7.54 -6.66
C GLU A 134 12.76 7.52 -7.52
N LEU A 135 11.62 7.93 -6.96
CA LEU A 135 10.36 7.97 -7.68
C LEU A 135 10.30 9.12 -8.69
N GLU A 136 10.89 10.28 -8.37
CA GLU A 136 10.98 11.41 -9.29
C GLU A 136 11.88 11.07 -10.49
N ASP A 137 12.97 10.34 -10.28
CA ASP A 137 13.86 9.92 -11.36
C ASP A 137 13.22 8.84 -12.24
N GLN A 138 12.54 7.86 -11.65
CA GLN A 138 11.74 6.87 -12.41
C GLN A 138 10.64 7.54 -13.25
N HIS A 139 10.00 8.60 -12.72
CA HIS A 139 8.96 9.33 -13.45
C HIS A 139 9.55 10.10 -14.65
N LYS A 140 10.74 10.69 -14.51
CA LYS A 140 11.45 11.37 -15.62
C LYS A 140 11.89 10.39 -16.71
N GLU A 141 12.42 9.22 -16.34
CA GLU A 141 12.83 8.19 -17.30
C GLU A 141 11.64 7.63 -18.10
N THR A 142 10.48 7.51 -17.45
CA THR A 142 9.23 7.05 -18.09
C THR A 142 8.66 8.11 -19.03
N GLU A 143 8.75 9.41 -18.69
CA GLU A 143 8.33 10.50 -19.58
C GLU A 143 9.27 10.65 -20.79
N THR A 144 10.58 10.41 -20.61
CA THR A 144 11.60 10.55 -21.68
C THR A 144 11.61 9.37 -22.67
N SER A 145 10.93 8.26 -22.36
CA SER A 145 10.82 7.07 -23.22
C SER A 145 9.52 7.01 -24.03
N THR A 146 8.70 8.07 -24.00
CA THR A 146 7.59 8.25 -24.93
C THR A 146 8.14 8.81 -26.26
N PRO A 147 8.15 8.06 -27.38
CA PRO A 147 8.56 8.63 -28.66
C PRO A 147 7.58 9.74 -29.05
N GLU A 148 8.12 10.93 -29.31
CA GLU A 148 7.39 12.01 -29.95
C GLU A 148 6.72 11.47 -31.23
N PRO A 149 5.41 11.73 -31.47
CA PRO A 149 4.88 11.57 -32.82
C PRO A 149 5.62 12.58 -33.69
N GLY A 150 6.43 12.05 -34.61
CA GLY A 150 7.29 12.84 -35.49
C GLY A 150 6.53 13.93 -36.26
N PRO A 151 7.22 15.00 -36.66
CA PRO A 151 6.59 16.08 -37.40
C PRO A 151 6.33 15.61 -38.84
N GLU A 152 5.08 15.26 -39.15
CA GLU A 152 4.64 15.15 -40.54
C GLU A 152 4.22 16.51 -41.13
N PRO A 153 4.43 16.70 -42.44
CA PRO A 153 4.88 17.96 -43.01
C PRO A 153 3.73 18.90 -43.42
N GLU A 154 4.03 20.20 -43.37
CA GLU A 154 3.20 21.27 -43.93
C GLU A 154 2.85 21.00 -45.40
N SER A 155 1.60 20.63 -45.66
CA SER A 155 1.02 20.65 -47.00
C SER A 155 0.68 22.09 -47.39
N LYS A 156 1.52 22.64 -48.26
CA LYS A 156 1.30 23.88 -49.02
C LYS A 156 -0.03 23.81 -49.78
N ASN A 157 -0.94 24.74 -49.53
CA ASN A 157 -2.07 25.03 -50.41
C ASN A 157 -1.72 26.20 -51.34
N PRO A 158 -1.74 26.05 -52.68
CA PRO A 158 -1.64 27.18 -53.59
C PRO A 158 -3.04 27.67 -54.00
N GLY A 159 -3.29 28.97 -53.77
CA GLY A 159 -3.92 29.89 -54.72
C GLY A 159 -5.40 29.71 -55.14
N LYS A 160 -6.21 30.73 -54.80
CA LYS A 160 -7.23 31.43 -55.63
C LYS A 160 -8.10 32.26 -54.68
N GLY A 161 -8.41 33.54 -54.87
CA GLY A 161 -8.15 34.52 -55.91
C GLY A 161 -8.83 35.81 -55.45
N LYS A 162 -8.22 36.96 -55.72
CA LYS A 162 -8.82 38.29 -55.53
C LYS A 162 -10.10 38.42 -56.36
N ALA A 163 -11.16 38.98 -55.78
CA ALA A 163 -12.11 39.79 -56.52
C ALA A 163 -12.61 40.94 -55.65
N LYS A 164 -12.20 42.15 -56.06
CA LYS A 164 -12.63 43.47 -55.59
C LYS A 164 -13.89 43.84 -56.39
N SER A 165 -14.94 44.37 -55.75
CA SER A 165 -15.90 45.36 -56.30
C SER A 165 -16.97 45.64 -55.25
N LYS A 166 -17.65 46.78 -55.16
CA LYS A 166 -17.44 48.22 -55.42
C LYS A 166 -18.71 48.86 -54.82
N GLN A 167 -18.59 50.07 -54.30
CA GLN A 167 -19.65 50.87 -53.68
C GLN A 167 -20.97 50.91 -54.46
N GLY A 168 -22.07 51.01 -53.71
CA GLY A 168 -23.37 51.53 -54.09
C GLY A 168 -24.10 51.90 -52.80
#